data_AF-A0A965V8U7-F1
#
_entry.id   AF-A0A965V8U7-F1
#
_cell.length_a   1.000
_cell.length_b   1.000
_cell.length_c   1.000
_cell.angle_alpha   90.00
_cell.angle_beta   90.00
_cell.angle_gamma   90.00
#
_symmetry.space_group_name_H-M   'P 1'
#
loop_
_entity.id
_entity.type
_entity.pdbx_description
1 polymer ?
#
loop_
_entity_poly.entity_id
_entity_poly.type
_entity_poly.pdbx_seq_one_letter_code
_entity_poly.pdbx_strand_id
1 'polypeptide(L)'
;PSASISYAGSPFCKTLTSAQSVSQTGATGGTYSSASGLSINASTGSITPSTSTAGTYTVSYTIAASGGCAALIKTTTVSITAAPSATISYPGSPFCKTLTTGQAVSQTGTTGGTYISTSGLSINASTGAITPSTSTVGSYTVGYTIAAAGGCSAAAAAYSIAITAAPSATISYTGSPFCNTLTSSQSVSQTGATGGTYSSTAGLTLDASSGAITPSTSTAGTYTVSYTIAAGGGCAAVIKTTSVTITAAPSATISYPDSPFCMTLTTGQAVSQTGTTGGTYISTSGLSINASTGAITPSTSTAGTYTVIYTMAAAGGCSASASAYSITILAAPSASISYLGSPWCKSLTTAQSVIQTGATGGT
;
A
#
# COMPACT_ATOMS: atom_id res chain seq x y z
N PRO A 1 76.01 -40.11 24.03
CA PRO A 1 75.49 -39.62 22.73
C PRO A 1 74.43 -38.53 22.95
N SER A 2 74.56 -37.38 22.29
CA SER A 2 73.51 -36.36 22.23
C SER A 2 72.81 -36.45 20.87
N ALA A 3 71.49 -36.24 20.87
CA ALA A 3 70.70 -36.06 19.67
C ALA A 3 69.66 -34.96 19.92
N SER A 4 69.19 -34.32 18.86
CA SER A 4 68.06 -33.39 18.91
C SER A 4 67.20 -33.55 17.67
N ILE A 5 65.90 -33.27 17.82
CA ILE A 5 64.92 -33.35 16.74
C ILE A 5 64.04 -32.09 16.74
N SER A 6 63.70 -31.57 15.56
CA SER A 6 62.78 -30.44 15.41
C SER A 6 62.06 -30.45 14.06
N TYR A 7 60.89 -29.79 14.02
CA TYR A 7 60.13 -29.56 12.78
C TYR A 7 60.02 -28.06 12.52
N ALA A 8 60.80 -27.55 11.56
CA ALA A 8 60.91 -26.11 11.31
C ALA A 8 59.62 -25.43 10.82
N GLY A 9 58.68 -26.21 10.25
CA GLY A 9 57.39 -25.70 9.75
C GLY A 9 56.21 -25.88 10.69
N SER A 10 56.42 -26.34 11.93
CA SER A 10 55.33 -26.47 12.91
C SER A 10 54.88 -25.08 13.40
N PRO A 11 53.57 -24.78 13.47
CA PRO A 11 52.43 -25.67 13.19
C PRO A 11 52.14 -25.87 11.69
N PHE A 12 51.74 -27.08 11.32
CA PHE A 12 51.38 -27.45 9.94
C PHE A 12 49.87 -27.45 9.72
N CYS A 13 49.41 -27.01 8.55
CA CYS A 13 48.01 -27.18 8.19
C CYS A 13 47.68 -28.61 7.80
N LYS A 14 46.52 -29.11 8.24
CA LYS A 14 45.99 -30.40 7.81
C LYS A 14 45.79 -30.48 6.28
N THR A 15 45.71 -29.39 5.53
CA THR A 15 45.61 -29.48 4.06
C THR A 15 46.92 -29.84 3.37
N LEU A 16 48.05 -29.88 4.08
CA LEU A 16 49.35 -30.23 3.50
C LEU A 16 49.43 -31.73 3.20
N THR A 17 49.48 -32.05 1.90
CA THR A 17 49.63 -33.42 1.38
C THR A 17 51.08 -33.87 1.30
N SER A 18 52.02 -32.92 1.22
CA SER A 18 53.45 -33.22 1.19
C SER A 18 53.97 -33.65 2.56
N ALA A 19 54.87 -34.64 2.54
CA ALA A 19 55.56 -35.10 3.73
C ALA A 19 56.53 -34.04 4.25
N GLN A 20 56.50 -33.78 5.55
CA GLN A 20 57.32 -32.78 6.24
C GLN A 20 58.47 -33.50 6.93
N SER A 21 59.69 -33.12 6.60
CA SER A 21 60.90 -33.75 7.13
C SER A 21 61.18 -33.29 8.57
N VAL A 22 61.67 -34.20 9.40
CA VAL A 22 62.25 -33.86 10.70
C VAL A 22 63.71 -33.44 10.51
N SER A 23 64.14 -32.40 11.23
CA SER A 23 65.56 -32.06 11.35
C SER A 23 66.11 -32.82 12.55
N GLN A 24 67.00 -33.80 12.30
CA GLN A 24 67.70 -34.56 13.33
C GLN A 24 69.19 -34.23 13.31
N THR A 25 69.76 -34.02 14.48
CA THR A 25 71.21 -33.82 14.65
C THR A 25 71.74 -34.72 15.76
N GLY A 26 73.05 -35.02 15.71
CA GLY A 26 73.71 -35.89 16.68
C GLY A 26 73.58 -37.37 16.34
N ALA A 27 73.51 -38.22 17.37
CA ALA A 27 73.54 -39.68 17.21
C ALA A 27 72.38 -40.21 16.34
N THR A 28 72.72 -41.02 15.33
CA THR A 28 71.79 -41.61 14.34
C THR A 28 71.42 -43.06 14.70
N GLY A 29 70.52 -43.68 13.93
CA GLY A 29 70.12 -45.09 14.10
C GLY A 29 68.92 -45.33 15.03
N GLY A 30 68.30 -44.28 15.55
CA GLY A 30 67.05 -44.37 16.31
C GLY A 30 65.78 -44.44 15.46
N THR A 31 64.66 -44.76 16.12
CA THR A 31 63.31 -44.83 15.53
C THR A 31 62.42 -43.70 16.03
N TYR A 32 61.50 -43.25 15.17
CA TYR A 32 60.52 -42.21 15.50
C TYR A 32 59.16 -42.81 15.87
N SER A 33 58.52 -42.24 16.88
CA SER A 33 57.17 -42.61 17.30
C SER A 33 56.37 -41.40 17.81
N SER A 34 55.05 -41.49 17.76
CA SER A 34 54.13 -40.49 18.31
C SER A 34 52.87 -41.17 18.85
N ALA A 35 52.02 -40.41 19.54
CA ALA A 35 50.66 -40.84 19.84
C ALA A 35 49.86 -41.13 18.55
N SER A 36 48.80 -41.94 18.68
CA SER A 36 47.87 -42.23 17.59
C SER A 36 47.25 -40.95 17.02
N GLY A 37 47.02 -40.94 15.70
CA GLY A 37 46.44 -39.79 15.00
C GLY A 37 47.46 -38.89 14.29
N LEU A 38 48.75 -39.00 14.59
CA LEU A 38 49.80 -38.41 13.75
C LEU A 38 50.35 -39.45 12.78
N SER A 39 50.29 -39.14 11.48
CA SER A 39 50.88 -39.98 10.43
C SER A 39 52.38 -39.70 10.35
N ILE A 40 53.19 -40.57 10.95
CA ILE A 40 54.66 -40.47 10.99
C ILE A 40 55.32 -41.72 10.41
N ASN A 41 56.34 -41.54 9.58
CA ASN A 41 57.21 -42.63 9.15
C ASN A 41 58.25 -42.93 10.25
N ALA A 42 58.24 -44.15 10.79
CA ALA A 42 59.09 -44.53 11.92
C ALA A 42 60.60 -44.53 11.61
N SER A 43 61.02 -44.67 10.35
CA SER A 43 62.43 -44.69 9.97
C SER A 43 62.97 -43.31 9.58
N THR A 44 62.16 -42.49 8.89
CA THR A 44 62.59 -41.17 8.44
C THR A 44 62.16 -40.03 9.35
N GLY A 45 61.20 -40.27 10.25
CA GLY A 45 60.57 -39.25 11.09
C GLY A 45 59.73 -38.24 10.33
N SER A 46 59.51 -38.47 9.03
CA SER A 46 58.68 -37.57 8.22
C SER A 46 57.20 -37.72 8.58
N ILE A 47 56.50 -36.59 8.68
CA ILE A 47 55.07 -36.55 9.01
C ILE A 47 54.24 -36.09 7.81
N THR A 48 53.01 -36.58 7.69
CA THR A 48 52.06 -36.16 6.65
C THR A 48 50.84 -35.49 7.30
N PRO A 49 50.74 -34.15 7.28
CA PRO A 49 49.66 -33.44 7.97
C PRO A 49 48.25 -33.82 7.51
N SER A 50 48.04 -34.05 6.21
CA SER A 50 46.71 -34.38 5.65
C SER A 50 46.10 -35.71 6.07
N THR A 51 46.93 -36.69 6.40
CA THR A 51 46.49 -37.98 6.94
C THR A 51 46.52 -38.00 8.47
N SER A 52 46.87 -36.88 9.10
CA SER A 52 46.89 -36.72 10.56
C SER A 52 45.60 -36.06 11.06
N THR A 53 45.21 -36.39 12.29
CA THR A 53 44.17 -35.64 13.00
C THR A 53 44.72 -34.30 13.50
N ALA A 54 43.88 -33.28 13.64
CA ALA A 54 44.31 -31.99 14.17
C ALA A 54 44.58 -32.11 15.67
N GLY A 55 45.65 -31.49 16.14
CA GLY A 55 46.09 -31.57 17.54
C GLY A 55 47.59 -31.36 17.70
N THR A 56 48.02 -31.31 18.95
CA THR A 56 49.44 -31.23 19.33
C THR A 56 49.95 -32.62 19.67
N TYR A 57 51.06 -33.00 19.05
CA TYR A 57 51.70 -34.29 19.21
C TYR A 57 53.12 -34.14 19.75
N THR A 58 53.51 -35.04 20.64
CA THR A 58 54.91 -35.21 21.05
C THR A 58 55.52 -36.33 20.21
N VAL A 59 56.48 -35.98 19.36
CA VAL A 59 57.28 -36.94 18.58
C VAL A 59 58.49 -37.32 19.41
N SER A 60 58.73 -38.63 19.55
CA SER A 60 59.87 -39.20 20.26
C SER A 60 60.84 -39.85 19.27
N TYR A 61 62.12 -39.55 19.41
CA TYR A 61 63.23 -40.23 18.75
C TYR A 61 63.97 -41.08 19.79
N THR A 62 63.98 -42.39 19.57
CA THR A 62 64.53 -43.37 20.52
C THR A 62 65.66 -44.14 19.87
N ILE A 63 66.86 -44.07 20.46
CA ILE A 63 67.96 -45.00 20.17
C ILE A 63 67.93 -46.06 21.27
N ALA A 64 67.76 -47.33 20.88
CA ALA A 64 67.67 -48.43 21.83
C ALA A 64 68.95 -48.59 22.65
N ALA A 65 68.79 -49.10 23.88
CA ALA A 65 69.91 -49.45 24.74
C ALA A 65 70.82 -50.48 24.04
N SER A 66 72.13 -50.25 24.06
CA SER A 66 73.12 -51.14 23.45
C SER A 66 74.45 -51.03 24.20
N GLY A 67 75.22 -52.12 24.25
CA GLY A 67 76.56 -52.14 24.86
C GLY A 67 76.62 -51.67 26.33
N GLY A 68 75.58 -51.93 27.12
CA GLY A 68 75.49 -51.49 28.53
C GLY A 68 75.05 -50.03 28.74
N CYS A 69 74.79 -49.26 27.67
CA CYS A 69 74.26 -47.91 27.75
C CYS A 69 72.72 -47.91 27.76
N ALA A 70 72.12 -47.02 28.57
CA ALA A 70 70.67 -46.81 28.57
C ALA A 70 70.18 -46.22 27.24
N ALA A 71 68.88 -46.42 26.95
CA ALA A 71 68.26 -45.87 25.75
C ALA A 71 68.29 -44.32 25.76
N LEU A 72 68.56 -43.72 24.60
CA LEU A 72 68.50 -42.27 24.43
C LEU A 72 67.11 -41.91 23.87
N ILE A 73 66.35 -41.11 24.62
CA ILE A 73 65.05 -40.60 24.17
C ILE A 73 65.11 -39.08 24.06
N LYS A 74 64.65 -38.56 22.92
CA LYS A 74 64.52 -37.12 22.67
C LYS A 74 63.16 -36.82 22.09
N THR A 75 62.56 -35.75 22.56
CA THR A 75 61.18 -35.39 22.19
C THR A 75 61.11 -34.00 21.59
N THR A 76 60.20 -33.81 20.66
CA THR A 76 59.82 -32.49 20.14
C THR A 76 58.31 -32.43 19.98
N THR A 77 57.75 -31.22 19.99
CA THR A 77 56.31 -31.02 19.78
C THR A 77 56.04 -30.58 18.36
N VAL A 78 55.03 -31.17 17.73
CA VAL A 78 54.49 -30.73 16.45
C VAL A 78 52.99 -30.53 16.57
N SER A 79 52.47 -29.46 15.97
CA SER A 79 51.04 -29.18 15.96
C SER A 79 50.48 -29.25 14.55
N ILE A 80 49.36 -29.94 14.40
CA ILE A 80 48.57 -30.03 13.17
C ILE A 80 47.29 -29.20 13.37
N THR A 81 47.17 -28.12 12.60
CA THR A 81 46.03 -27.21 12.65
C THR A 81 44.93 -27.66 11.69
N ALA A 82 43.68 -27.70 12.15
CA ALA A 82 42.54 -27.91 11.28
C ALA A 82 42.39 -26.73 10.31
N ALA A 83 42.15 -27.01 9.03
CA ALA A 83 41.92 -25.94 8.06
C ALA A 83 40.64 -25.18 8.40
N PRO A 84 40.67 -23.83 8.39
CA PRO A 84 39.49 -23.04 8.66
C PRO A 84 38.42 -23.28 7.59
N SER A 85 37.18 -23.46 8.03
CA SER A 85 36.03 -23.64 7.14
C SER A 85 34.81 -23.02 7.79
N ALA A 86 34.09 -22.19 7.04
CA ALA A 86 32.88 -21.55 7.50
C ALA A 86 31.86 -21.44 6.38
N THR A 87 30.60 -21.32 6.75
CA THR A 87 29.52 -20.93 5.85
C THR A 87 28.74 -19.78 6.47
N ILE A 88 28.16 -18.94 5.62
CA ILE A 88 27.33 -17.80 6.04
C ILE A 88 26.03 -17.80 5.25
N SER A 89 24.94 -17.37 5.89
CA SER A 89 23.64 -17.15 5.23
C SER A 89 22.87 -16.01 5.89
N TYR A 90 21.95 -15.42 5.14
CA TYR A 90 21.05 -14.36 5.61
C TYR A 90 19.60 -14.81 5.41
N PRO A 91 18.97 -15.46 6.41
CA PRO A 91 17.63 -16.05 6.29
C PRO A 91 16.53 -15.04 5.90
N GLY A 92 16.69 -13.78 6.30
CA GLY A 92 15.74 -12.72 5.96
C GLY A 92 15.96 -12.06 4.59
N SER A 93 16.93 -12.52 3.78
CA SER A 93 17.17 -11.96 2.46
C SER A 93 16.11 -12.45 1.45
N PRO A 94 15.59 -11.59 0.55
CA PRO A 94 15.90 -10.16 0.37
C PRO A 94 15.37 -9.28 1.51
N PHE A 95 16.07 -8.18 1.80
CA PHE A 95 15.70 -7.24 2.86
C PHE A 95 15.09 -5.95 2.31
N CYS A 96 14.02 -5.47 2.94
CA CYS A 96 13.47 -4.15 2.59
C CYS A 96 14.35 -3.02 3.10
N LYS A 97 14.53 -1.99 2.27
CA LYS A 97 15.24 -0.76 2.66
C LYS A 97 14.59 -0.03 3.85
N THR A 98 13.34 -0.29 4.20
CA THR A 98 12.73 0.35 5.39
C THR A 98 13.18 -0.26 6.71
N LEU A 99 13.89 -1.40 6.71
CA LEU A 99 14.37 -2.04 7.93
C LEU A 99 15.53 -1.23 8.54
N THR A 100 15.29 -0.65 9.71
CA THR A 100 16.26 0.16 10.47
C THR A 100 17.10 -0.65 11.46
N THR A 101 16.69 -1.88 11.74
CA THR A 101 17.39 -2.80 12.65
C THR A 101 18.42 -3.63 11.90
N GLY A 102 19.51 -3.96 12.59
CA GLY A 102 20.55 -4.85 12.07
C GLY A 102 20.03 -6.27 11.86
N GLN A 103 20.16 -6.78 10.64
CA GLN A 103 19.79 -8.12 10.23
C GLN A 103 20.96 -9.06 10.45
N ALA A 104 20.80 -10.01 11.37
CA ALA A 104 21.86 -10.92 11.77
C ALA A 104 22.22 -11.91 10.65
N VAL A 105 23.51 -12.24 10.59
CA VAL A 105 24.04 -13.34 9.78
C VAL A 105 23.92 -14.66 10.55
N SER A 106 23.64 -15.74 9.83
CA SER A 106 23.81 -17.10 10.35
C SER A 106 25.16 -17.62 9.87
N GLN A 107 26.13 -17.74 10.78
CA GLN A 107 27.46 -18.27 10.50
C GLN A 107 27.67 -19.60 11.20
N THR A 108 28.22 -20.58 10.47
CA THR A 108 28.64 -21.87 11.05
C THR A 108 30.10 -22.15 10.68
N GLY A 109 30.77 -22.99 11.47
CA GLY A 109 32.18 -23.30 11.31
C GLY A 109 33.09 -22.32 12.04
N THR A 110 34.28 -22.06 11.51
CA THR A 110 35.33 -21.26 12.16
C THR A 110 34.91 -19.80 12.39
N THR A 111 34.93 -19.36 13.65
CA THR A 111 34.61 -18.00 14.10
C THR A 111 35.83 -17.07 14.05
N GLY A 112 35.62 -15.76 14.24
CA GLY A 112 36.71 -14.76 14.33
C GLY A 112 37.20 -14.20 13.01
N GLY A 113 36.47 -14.47 11.91
CA GLY A 113 36.69 -13.80 10.63
C GLY A 113 36.05 -12.42 10.57
N THR A 114 36.26 -11.73 9.45
CA THR A 114 35.76 -10.38 9.18
C THR A 114 34.75 -10.42 8.05
N TYR A 115 33.64 -9.70 8.23
CA TYR A 115 32.62 -9.51 7.21
C TYR A 115 32.93 -8.32 6.32
N ILE A 116 32.79 -8.50 5.01
CA ILE A 116 32.99 -7.45 4.00
C ILE A 116 31.89 -7.55 2.94
N SER A 117 31.59 -6.45 2.26
CA SER A 117 30.71 -6.45 1.10
C SER A 117 31.16 -5.43 0.06
N THR A 118 30.55 -5.47 -1.11
CA THR A 118 30.69 -4.43 -2.12
C THR A 118 30.17 -3.09 -1.59
N SER A 119 30.63 -1.98 -2.16
CA SER A 119 30.24 -0.64 -1.76
C SER A 119 28.71 -0.46 -1.83
N GLY A 120 28.17 0.32 -0.90
CA GLY A 120 26.73 0.60 -0.82
C GLY A 120 25.94 -0.28 0.16
N LEU A 121 26.50 -1.39 0.65
CA LEU A 121 25.91 -2.17 1.74
C LEU A 121 26.46 -1.72 3.10
N SER A 122 25.56 -1.39 4.02
CA SER A 122 25.91 -1.12 5.42
C SER A 122 25.97 -2.44 6.19
N ILE A 123 27.18 -2.89 6.50
CA ILE A 123 27.45 -4.13 7.24
C ILE A 123 28.44 -3.88 8.37
N ASN A 124 28.19 -4.46 9.54
CA ASN A 124 29.13 -4.46 10.64
C ASN A 124 30.19 -5.55 10.44
N ALA A 125 31.46 -5.16 10.37
CA ALA A 125 32.56 -6.05 10.01
C ALA A 125 32.85 -7.17 11.03
N SER A 126 32.45 -7.02 12.31
CA SER A 126 32.69 -8.05 13.34
C SER A 126 31.50 -8.97 13.57
N THR A 127 30.28 -8.44 13.44
CA THR A 127 29.04 -9.20 13.70
C THR A 127 28.36 -9.70 12.43
N GLY A 128 28.70 -9.16 11.26
CA GLY A 128 28.01 -9.43 10.00
C GLY A 128 26.59 -8.86 9.94
N ALA A 129 26.17 -8.07 10.91
CA ALA A 129 24.83 -7.47 10.90
C ALA A 129 24.71 -6.46 9.75
N ILE A 130 23.70 -6.62 8.91
CA ILE A 130 23.38 -5.71 7.79
C ILE A 130 22.30 -4.72 8.23
N THR A 131 22.47 -3.44 7.95
CA THR A 131 21.41 -2.42 8.18
C THR A 131 20.83 -1.96 6.83
N PRO A 132 19.65 -2.47 6.41
CA PRO A 132 19.08 -2.16 5.09
C PRO A 132 18.77 -0.68 4.86
N SER A 133 18.32 0.06 5.89
CA SER A 133 17.94 1.47 5.75
C SER A 133 19.07 2.42 5.39
N THR A 134 20.30 2.08 5.78
CA THR A 134 21.51 2.83 5.44
C THR A 134 22.22 2.27 4.21
N SER A 135 21.63 1.28 3.54
CA SER A 135 22.17 0.66 2.33
C SER A 135 21.53 1.21 1.06
N THR A 136 22.24 1.12 -0.07
CA THR A 136 21.66 1.39 -1.39
C THR A 136 20.80 0.21 -1.86
N VAL A 137 19.80 0.46 -2.71
CA VAL A 137 19.00 -0.61 -3.30
C VAL A 137 19.84 -1.35 -4.34
N GLY A 138 19.82 -2.67 -4.32
CA GLY A 138 20.63 -3.48 -5.22
C GLY A 138 20.96 -4.86 -4.68
N SER A 139 21.74 -5.62 -5.45
CA SER A 139 22.26 -6.94 -5.07
C SER A 139 23.71 -6.82 -4.59
N TYR A 140 24.05 -7.56 -3.54
CA TYR A 140 25.35 -7.52 -2.90
C TYR A 140 25.87 -8.93 -2.66
N THR A 141 27.19 -9.08 -2.70
CA THR A 141 27.87 -10.28 -2.22
C THR A 141 28.52 -9.95 -0.89
N VAL A 142 28.14 -10.66 0.16
CA VAL A 142 28.78 -10.59 1.47
C VAL A 142 29.85 -11.65 1.53
N GLY A 143 31.07 -11.25 1.84
CA GLY A 143 32.19 -12.14 2.14
C GLY A 143 32.45 -12.22 3.63
N TYR A 144 32.87 -13.39 4.09
CA TYR A 144 33.40 -13.63 5.44
C TYR A 144 34.79 -14.24 5.30
N THR A 145 35.81 -13.52 5.74
CA THR A 145 37.21 -13.91 5.58
C THR A 145 37.85 -14.27 6.91
N ILE A 146 38.45 -15.45 6.97
CA ILE A 146 39.19 -15.95 8.12
C ILE A 146 40.67 -15.83 7.78
N ALA A 147 41.43 -15.10 8.59
CA ALA A 147 42.86 -14.90 8.38
C ALA A 147 43.64 -16.22 8.44
N ALA A 148 44.78 -16.27 7.74
CA ALA A 148 45.71 -17.38 7.82
C ALA A 148 46.23 -17.54 9.26
N ALA A 149 46.18 -18.77 9.78
CA ALA A 149 46.60 -19.08 11.15
C ALA A 149 47.09 -20.52 11.26
N GLY A 150 48.07 -20.77 12.14
CA GLY A 150 48.55 -22.12 12.45
C GLY A 150 49.09 -22.89 11.23
N GLY A 151 49.73 -22.22 10.28
CA GLY A 151 50.23 -22.82 9.04
C GLY A 151 49.17 -23.05 7.97
N CYS A 152 47.89 -22.77 8.25
CA CYS A 152 46.80 -22.80 7.28
C CYS A 152 46.66 -21.48 6.53
N SER A 153 46.33 -21.56 5.25
CA SER A 153 45.96 -20.40 4.44
C SER A 153 44.65 -19.77 4.91
N ALA A 154 44.40 -18.53 4.51
CA ALA A 154 43.12 -17.87 4.74
C ALA A 154 41.98 -18.66 4.08
N ALA A 155 40.79 -18.60 4.68
CA ALA A 155 39.57 -19.18 4.13
C ALA A 155 38.51 -18.07 3.96
N ALA A 156 37.62 -18.24 2.98
CA ALA A 156 36.55 -17.31 2.72
C ALA A 156 35.23 -18.03 2.46
N ALA A 157 34.13 -17.44 2.92
CA ALA A 157 32.77 -17.82 2.57
C ALA A 157 32.08 -16.61 1.93
N ALA A 158 31.13 -16.85 1.03
CA ALA A 158 30.37 -15.79 0.39
C ALA A 158 28.87 -16.13 0.33
N TYR A 159 28.02 -15.11 0.42
CA TYR A 159 26.57 -15.23 0.28
C TYR A 159 26.00 -14.00 -0.43
N SER A 160 25.08 -14.23 -1.37
CA SER A 160 24.40 -13.14 -2.09
C SER A 160 23.13 -12.70 -1.36
N ILE A 161 22.94 -11.39 -1.26
CA ILE A 161 21.74 -10.77 -0.69
C ILE A 161 21.24 -9.66 -1.61
N ALA A 162 19.98 -9.27 -1.46
CA ALA A 162 19.43 -8.09 -2.11
C ALA A 162 18.77 -7.15 -1.11
N ILE A 163 18.94 -5.85 -1.33
CA ILE A 163 18.20 -4.78 -0.66
C ILE A 163 17.16 -4.25 -1.66
N THR A 164 15.89 -4.34 -1.31
CA THR A 164 14.77 -3.92 -2.16
C THR A 164 14.25 -2.55 -1.75
N ALA A 165 13.82 -1.77 -2.74
CA ALA A 165 13.10 -0.53 -2.47
C ALA A 165 11.72 -0.85 -1.89
N ALA A 166 11.30 -0.11 -0.86
CA ALA A 166 9.91 -0.19 -0.42
C ALA A 166 8.98 0.34 -1.52
N PRO A 167 7.89 -0.38 -1.84
CA PRO A 167 6.94 0.09 -2.82
C PRO A 167 6.31 1.39 -2.35
N SER A 168 6.26 2.37 -3.25
CA SER A 168 5.62 3.66 -3.02
C SER A 168 4.71 3.97 -4.18
N ALA A 169 3.47 4.36 -3.88
CA ALA A 169 2.48 4.76 -4.85
C ALA A 169 1.66 5.94 -4.31
N THR A 170 1.02 6.65 -5.23
CA THR A 170 0.04 7.69 -4.94
C THR A 170 -1.18 7.45 -5.81
N ILE A 171 -2.38 7.66 -5.26
CA ILE A 171 -3.65 7.54 -5.97
C ILE A 171 -4.50 8.80 -5.81
N SER A 172 -5.23 9.19 -6.84
CA SER A 172 -6.17 10.31 -6.80
C SER A 172 -7.30 10.15 -7.83
N TYR A 173 -8.44 10.80 -7.60
CA TYR A 173 -9.52 10.88 -8.58
C TYR A 173 -9.67 12.31 -9.07
N THR A 174 -9.17 12.58 -10.27
CA THR A 174 -9.33 13.87 -10.92
C THR A 174 -10.80 14.10 -11.25
N GLY A 175 -11.38 15.21 -10.78
CA GLY A 175 -12.79 15.53 -11.01
C GLY A 175 -13.72 15.25 -9.83
N SER A 176 -13.23 14.66 -8.73
CA SER A 176 -13.99 14.62 -7.47
C SER A 176 -14.26 16.05 -6.98
N PRO A 177 -15.49 16.38 -6.51
CA PRO A 177 -16.65 15.49 -6.34
C PRO A 177 -17.39 15.14 -7.64
N PHE A 178 -17.91 13.91 -7.73
CA PHE A 178 -18.68 13.42 -8.87
C PHE A 178 -20.17 13.40 -8.58
N CYS A 179 -21.00 13.69 -9.58
CA CYS A 179 -22.45 13.54 -9.44
C CYS A 179 -22.88 12.07 -9.52
N ASN A 180 -23.84 11.67 -8.68
CA ASN A 180 -24.45 10.33 -8.71
C ASN A 180 -25.35 10.08 -9.95
N THR A 181 -25.38 10.97 -10.93
CA THR A 181 -26.02 10.75 -12.24
C THR A 181 -25.02 10.36 -13.31
N LEU A 182 -23.71 10.43 -13.03
CA LEU A 182 -22.67 10.05 -13.99
C LEU A 182 -22.59 8.54 -14.15
N THR A 183 -23.02 8.05 -15.31
CA THR A 183 -22.99 6.62 -15.68
C THR A 183 -21.64 6.16 -16.23
N SER A 184 -20.79 7.10 -16.65
CA SER A 184 -19.44 6.79 -17.12
C SER A 184 -18.52 6.46 -15.95
N SER A 185 -17.68 5.45 -16.16
CA SER A 185 -16.64 5.07 -15.21
C SER A 185 -15.58 6.17 -15.10
N GLN A 186 -15.20 6.52 -13.87
CA GLN A 186 -14.17 7.51 -13.56
C GLN A 186 -12.89 6.79 -13.18
N SER A 187 -11.82 6.99 -13.94
CA SER A 187 -10.53 6.36 -13.69
C SER A 187 -9.82 6.97 -12.49
N VAL A 188 -9.07 6.13 -11.78
CA VAL A 188 -8.09 6.57 -10.79
C VAL A 188 -6.80 6.98 -11.50
N SER A 189 -6.18 8.06 -11.04
CA SER A 189 -4.80 8.39 -11.38
C SER A 189 -3.89 7.70 -10.36
N GLN A 190 -3.06 6.76 -10.82
CA GLN A 190 -2.07 6.08 -9.99
C GLN A 190 -0.67 6.35 -10.53
N THR A 191 0.23 6.72 -9.62
CA THR A 191 1.66 6.87 -9.91
C THR A 191 2.50 6.06 -8.93
N GLY A 192 3.70 5.64 -9.35
CA GLY A 192 4.59 4.80 -8.56
C GLY A 192 4.38 3.30 -8.79
N ALA A 193 4.59 2.50 -7.74
CA ALA A 193 4.56 1.03 -7.80
C ALA A 193 3.19 0.49 -8.21
N THR A 194 3.18 -0.46 -9.15
CA THR A 194 1.98 -1.10 -9.73
C THR A 194 1.74 -2.49 -9.12
N GLY A 195 0.67 -3.18 -9.54
CA GLY A 195 0.34 -4.54 -9.10
C GLY A 195 -0.43 -4.62 -7.78
N GLY A 196 -0.83 -3.48 -7.20
CA GLY A 196 -1.74 -3.43 -6.06
C GLY A 196 -3.22 -3.63 -6.45
N THR A 197 -4.06 -3.77 -5.44
CA THR A 197 -5.52 -3.93 -5.55
C THR A 197 -6.25 -2.76 -4.90
N TYR A 198 -7.37 -2.35 -5.50
CA TYR A 198 -8.19 -1.26 -5.02
C TYR A 198 -9.36 -1.75 -4.17
N SER A 199 -9.73 -0.98 -3.16
CA SER A 199 -10.89 -1.22 -2.30
C SER A 199 -11.45 0.09 -1.77
N SER A 200 -12.68 0.09 -1.27
CA SER A 200 -13.34 1.27 -0.71
C SER A 200 -14.23 0.89 0.46
N THR A 201 -14.68 1.91 1.21
CA THR A 201 -15.80 1.75 2.14
C THR A 201 -17.07 1.38 1.36
N ALA A 202 -17.97 0.63 2.02
CA ALA A 202 -19.22 0.18 1.41
C ALA A 202 -20.07 1.34 0.89
N GLY A 203 -20.75 1.13 -0.25
CA GLY A 203 -21.59 2.13 -0.92
C GLY A 203 -20.96 2.78 -2.16
N LEU A 204 -19.65 2.62 -2.37
CA LEU A 204 -18.98 3.03 -3.62
C LEU A 204 -18.84 1.82 -4.56
N THR A 205 -19.35 1.95 -5.79
CA THR A 205 -19.08 0.98 -6.85
C THR A 205 -17.67 1.24 -7.39
N LEU A 206 -16.76 0.30 -7.14
CA LEU A 206 -15.36 0.36 -7.52
C LEU A 206 -14.92 -0.97 -8.14
N ASP A 207 -14.20 -0.90 -9.25
CA ASP A 207 -13.49 -2.05 -9.83
C ASP A 207 -12.15 -2.26 -9.10
N ALA A 208 -11.98 -3.42 -8.47
CA ALA A 208 -10.81 -3.70 -7.63
C ALA A 208 -9.48 -3.80 -8.39
N SER A 209 -9.52 -4.00 -9.71
CA SER A 209 -8.32 -4.19 -10.55
C SER A 209 -7.83 -2.89 -11.16
N SER A 210 -8.76 -2.08 -11.68
CA SER A 210 -8.47 -0.81 -12.34
C SER A 210 -8.58 0.38 -11.41
N GLY A 211 -9.27 0.23 -10.27
CA GLY A 211 -9.60 1.32 -9.36
C GLY A 211 -10.64 2.29 -9.92
N ALA A 212 -11.26 1.97 -11.05
CA ALA A 212 -12.27 2.83 -11.65
C ALA A 212 -13.56 2.80 -10.82
N ILE A 213 -14.21 3.95 -10.66
CA ILE A 213 -15.47 4.08 -9.89
C ILE A 213 -16.64 4.42 -10.81
N THR A 214 -17.84 3.97 -10.46
CA THR A 214 -19.07 4.31 -11.19
C THR A 214 -20.00 5.12 -10.28
N PRO A 215 -20.08 6.46 -10.42
CA PRO A 215 -20.87 7.30 -9.54
C PRO A 215 -22.37 6.97 -9.53
N SER A 216 -22.95 6.62 -10.69
CA SER A 216 -24.41 6.36 -10.80
C SER A 216 -24.93 5.16 -10.03
N THR A 217 -24.06 4.21 -9.72
CA THR A 217 -24.39 3.02 -8.92
C THR A 217 -23.85 3.11 -7.50
N SER A 218 -23.32 4.29 -7.11
CA SER A 218 -22.79 4.56 -5.79
C SER A 218 -23.77 5.39 -4.97
N THR A 219 -23.79 5.18 -3.66
CA THR A 219 -24.55 6.05 -2.75
C THR A 219 -23.86 7.42 -2.63
N ALA A 220 -24.61 8.49 -2.36
CA ALA A 220 -24.00 9.80 -2.10
C ALA A 220 -23.24 9.77 -0.76
N GLY A 221 -22.05 10.36 -0.72
CA GLY A 221 -21.17 10.36 0.45
C GLY A 221 -19.70 10.52 0.10
N THR A 222 -18.86 10.63 1.13
CA THR A 222 -17.40 10.64 0.99
C THR A 222 -16.84 9.27 1.32
N TYR A 223 -16.03 8.74 0.41
CA TYR A 223 -15.43 7.42 0.48
C TYR A 223 -13.91 7.53 0.59
N THR A 224 -13.33 6.62 1.35
CA THR A 224 -11.87 6.40 1.35
C THR A 224 -11.57 5.22 0.44
N VAL A 225 -10.86 5.47 -0.65
CA VAL A 225 -10.35 4.43 -1.55
C VAL A 225 -8.93 4.08 -1.12
N SER A 226 -8.65 2.78 -1.02
CA SER A 226 -7.36 2.21 -0.64
C SER A 226 -6.76 1.42 -1.80
N TYR A 227 -5.49 1.67 -2.09
CA TYR A 227 -4.65 0.89 -3.00
C TYR A 227 -3.63 0.11 -2.18
N THR A 228 -3.72 -1.22 -2.24
CA THR A 228 -2.93 -2.14 -1.43
C THR A 228 -1.95 -2.89 -2.30
N ILE A 229 -0.66 -2.66 -2.07
CA ILE A 229 0.43 -3.43 -2.69
C ILE A 229 0.84 -4.52 -1.70
N ALA A 230 0.76 -5.77 -2.12
CA ALA A 230 1.08 -6.92 -1.28
C ALA A 230 2.55 -6.92 -0.83
N ALA A 231 2.83 -7.62 0.28
CA ALA A 231 4.20 -7.82 0.75
C ALA A 231 5.02 -8.56 -0.31
N GLY A 232 6.27 -8.14 -0.51
CA GLY A 232 7.14 -8.68 -1.54
C GLY A 232 8.58 -8.21 -1.40
N GLY A 233 9.54 -9.06 -1.80
CA GLY A 233 10.96 -8.71 -1.76
C GLY A 233 11.48 -8.35 -0.37
N GLY A 234 10.92 -8.92 0.70
CA GLY A 234 11.26 -8.59 2.09
C GLY A 234 10.58 -7.32 2.64
N CYS A 235 9.84 -6.59 1.81
CA CYS A 235 9.03 -5.45 2.23
C CYS A 235 7.65 -5.90 2.67
N ALA A 236 7.16 -5.29 3.76
CA ALA A 236 5.77 -5.43 4.20
C ALA A 236 4.80 -4.84 3.16
N ALA A 237 3.53 -5.24 3.25
CA ALA A 237 2.47 -4.66 2.43
C ALA A 237 2.33 -3.15 2.68
N VAL A 238 2.03 -2.40 1.62
CA VAL A 238 1.86 -0.94 1.69
C VAL A 238 0.44 -0.59 1.26
N ILE A 239 -0.22 0.25 2.04
CA ILE A 239 -1.56 0.75 1.75
C ILE A 239 -1.49 2.26 1.54
N LYS A 240 -2.10 2.73 0.46
CA LYS A 240 -2.19 4.15 0.11
C LYS A 240 -3.65 4.52 -0.06
N THR A 241 -4.06 5.64 0.52
CA THR A 241 -5.47 6.04 0.56
C THR A 241 -5.70 7.38 -0.11
N THR A 242 -6.88 7.57 -0.69
CA THR A 242 -7.37 8.86 -1.18
C THR A 242 -8.87 8.99 -0.92
N SER A 243 -9.37 10.22 -0.84
CA SER A 243 -10.79 10.49 -0.64
C SER A 243 -11.48 10.81 -1.96
N VAL A 244 -12.68 10.29 -2.18
CA VAL A 244 -13.56 10.67 -3.29
C VAL A 244 -14.96 10.93 -2.77
N THR A 245 -15.62 11.97 -3.29
CA THR A 245 -16.98 12.33 -2.87
C THR A 245 -17.95 12.13 -4.03
N ILE A 246 -19.06 11.45 -3.75
CA ILE A 246 -20.21 11.30 -4.63
C ILE A 246 -21.32 12.21 -4.12
N THR A 247 -21.76 13.15 -4.96
CA THR A 247 -22.81 14.13 -4.65
C THR A 247 -24.16 13.63 -5.17
N ALA A 248 -25.21 13.74 -4.36
CA ALA A 248 -26.56 13.49 -4.82
C ALA A 248 -27.03 14.62 -5.75
N ALA A 249 -27.56 14.28 -6.92
CA ALA A 249 -28.19 15.24 -7.80
C ALA A 249 -29.39 15.90 -7.13
N PRO A 250 -29.55 17.23 -7.27
CA PRO A 250 -30.70 17.92 -6.71
C PRO A 250 -31.99 17.41 -7.35
N SER A 251 -32.93 17.02 -6.51
CA SER A 251 -34.23 16.49 -6.92
C SER A 251 -35.32 17.02 -6.00
N ALA A 252 -36.31 17.66 -6.60
CA ALA A 252 -37.47 18.17 -5.90
C ALA A 252 -38.73 17.98 -6.75
N THR A 253 -39.85 17.89 -6.07
CA THR A 253 -41.19 17.89 -6.67
C THR A 253 -41.98 19.05 -6.09
N ILE A 254 -42.71 19.74 -6.95
CA ILE A 254 -43.60 20.84 -6.58
C ILE A 254 -45.03 20.49 -6.96
N SER A 255 -45.99 20.94 -6.17
CA SER A 255 -47.42 20.79 -6.44
C SER A 255 -48.24 21.91 -5.84
N TYR A 256 -49.39 22.20 -6.46
CA TYR A 256 -50.40 23.13 -5.95
C TYR A 256 -51.70 22.35 -5.73
N PRO A 257 -51.93 21.81 -4.53
CA PRO A 257 -53.03 20.86 -4.28
C PRO A 257 -54.41 21.48 -4.50
N ASP A 258 -54.54 22.78 -4.28
CA ASP A 258 -55.80 23.53 -4.41
C ASP A 258 -56.07 24.05 -5.83
N SER A 259 -55.23 23.68 -6.81
CA SER A 259 -55.50 24.00 -8.22
C SER A 259 -56.70 23.19 -8.74
N PRO A 260 -57.66 23.78 -9.48
CA PRO A 260 -57.63 25.14 -10.05
C PRO A 260 -58.05 26.25 -9.06
N PHE A 261 -57.47 27.44 -9.23
CA PHE A 261 -57.73 28.60 -8.36
C PHE A 261 -58.67 29.61 -9.04
N CYS A 262 -59.55 30.26 -8.28
CA CYS A 262 -60.36 31.37 -8.77
C CYS A 262 -59.58 32.69 -8.66
N MET A 263 -59.68 33.58 -9.66
CA MET A 263 -59.10 34.93 -9.62
C MET A 263 -59.63 35.81 -8.47
N THR A 264 -60.68 35.40 -7.74
CA THR A 264 -61.16 36.16 -6.58
C THR A 264 -60.30 35.95 -5.32
N LEU A 265 -59.39 34.97 -5.31
CA LEU A 265 -58.51 34.68 -4.18
C LEU A 265 -57.39 35.72 -4.04
N THR A 266 -57.46 36.54 -3.00
CA THR A 266 -56.48 37.60 -2.68
C THR A 266 -55.34 37.13 -1.79
N THR A 267 -55.49 35.98 -1.13
CA THR A 267 -54.45 35.38 -0.30
C THR A 267 -53.46 34.60 -1.16
N GLY A 268 -52.18 34.63 -0.76
CA GLY A 268 -51.14 33.83 -1.41
C GLY A 268 -51.40 32.34 -1.22
N GLN A 269 -51.43 31.58 -2.30
CA GLN A 269 -51.59 30.13 -2.30
C GLN A 269 -50.21 29.48 -2.28
N ALA A 270 -49.93 28.70 -1.24
CA ALA A 270 -48.63 28.10 -1.03
C ALA A 270 -48.37 26.93 -1.99
N VAL A 271 -47.12 26.76 -2.40
CA VAL A 271 -46.65 25.56 -3.08
C VAL A 271 -46.33 24.48 -2.05
N SER A 272 -46.65 23.23 -2.37
CA SER A 272 -46.14 22.07 -1.65
C SER A 272 -44.88 21.57 -2.37
N GLN A 273 -43.73 21.72 -1.72
CA GLN A 273 -42.43 21.31 -2.26
C GLN A 273 -41.80 20.24 -1.35
N THR A 274 -41.33 19.17 -1.97
CA THR A 274 -40.57 18.10 -1.30
C THR A 274 -39.24 17.88 -2.02
N GLY A 275 -38.22 17.43 -1.28
CA GLY A 275 -36.87 17.22 -1.81
C GLY A 275 -35.95 18.42 -1.60
N THR A 276 -35.04 18.68 -2.54
CA THR A 276 -34.01 19.72 -2.43
C THR A 276 -34.61 21.12 -2.31
N THR A 277 -34.28 21.84 -1.22
CA THR A 277 -34.73 23.22 -0.95
C THR A 277 -33.76 24.27 -1.48
N GLY A 278 -34.14 25.56 -1.45
CA GLY A 278 -33.25 26.68 -1.80
C GLY A 278 -33.16 27.02 -3.30
N GLY A 279 -33.99 26.38 -4.13
CA GLY A 279 -34.22 26.76 -5.52
C GLY A 279 -35.12 27.99 -5.70
N THR A 280 -35.33 28.37 -6.96
CA THR A 280 -36.09 29.56 -7.37
C THR A 280 -37.31 29.16 -8.21
N TYR A 281 -38.45 29.78 -7.92
CA TYR A 281 -39.70 29.60 -8.65
C TYR A 281 -39.84 30.63 -9.78
N ILE A 282 -40.20 30.16 -10.96
CA ILE A 282 -40.56 30.97 -12.12
C ILE A 282 -41.85 30.43 -12.74
N SER A 283 -42.55 31.27 -13.51
CA SER A 283 -43.75 30.84 -14.25
C SER A 283 -43.81 31.50 -15.62
N THR A 284 -44.70 30.99 -16.48
CA THR A 284 -45.10 31.71 -17.69
C THR A 284 -45.70 33.08 -17.33
N SER A 285 -45.54 34.05 -18.24
CA SER A 285 -46.01 35.43 -18.04
C SER A 285 -47.51 35.48 -17.76
N GLY A 286 -47.93 36.34 -16.83
CA GLY A 286 -49.34 36.51 -16.45
C GLY A 286 -49.73 35.86 -15.13
N LEU A 287 -48.88 35.00 -14.55
CA LEU A 287 -49.03 34.51 -13.18
C LEU A 287 -48.19 35.34 -12.20
N SER A 288 -48.81 35.79 -11.12
CA SER A 288 -48.12 36.44 -10.00
C SER A 288 -47.60 35.37 -9.04
N ILE A 289 -46.27 35.23 -8.96
CA ILE A 289 -45.58 34.24 -8.12
C ILE A 289 -44.41 34.87 -7.37
N ASN A 290 -44.22 34.49 -6.11
CA ASN A 290 -43.05 34.84 -5.33
C ASN A 290 -41.89 33.88 -5.67
N ALA A 291 -40.77 34.41 -6.16
CA ALA A 291 -39.65 33.62 -6.63
C ALA A 291 -38.93 32.80 -5.55
N SER A 292 -38.99 33.18 -4.27
CA SER A 292 -38.33 32.45 -3.16
C SER A 292 -39.27 31.48 -2.45
N THR A 293 -40.55 31.83 -2.30
CA THR A 293 -41.51 30.99 -1.57
C THR A 293 -42.39 30.14 -2.48
N GLY A 294 -42.47 30.46 -3.77
CA GLY A 294 -43.36 29.80 -4.72
C GLY A 294 -44.85 30.09 -4.51
N ALA A 295 -45.18 31.00 -3.58
CA ALA A 295 -46.56 31.40 -3.34
C ALA A 295 -47.12 32.16 -4.55
N ILE A 296 -48.30 31.76 -5.02
CA ILE A 296 -48.99 32.41 -6.14
C ILE A 296 -50.13 33.30 -5.62
N THR A 297 -50.41 34.40 -6.31
CA THR A 297 -51.54 35.29 -5.96
C THR A 297 -52.54 35.32 -7.12
N PRO A 298 -53.65 34.54 -7.05
CA PRO A 298 -54.59 34.44 -8.16
C PRO A 298 -55.24 35.78 -8.56
N SER A 299 -55.54 36.66 -7.60
CA SER A 299 -56.18 37.95 -7.87
C SER A 299 -55.35 38.95 -8.67
N THR A 300 -54.04 38.77 -8.71
CA THR A 300 -53.11 39.60 -9.50
C THR A 300 -52.57 38.86 -10.72
N SER A 301 -53.17 37.71 -11.05
CA SER A 301 -52.81 36.88 -12.21
C SER A 301 -53.90 36.95 -13.27
N THR A 302 -53.60 36.63 -14.53
CA THR A 302 -54.63 36.52 -15.58
C THR A 302 -55.29 35.14 -15.58
N ALA A 303 -56.51 35.01 -16.10
CA ALA A 303 -57.14 33.69 -16.27
C ALA A 303 -56.41 32.88 -17.35
N GLY A 304 -56.15 31.60 -17.08
CA GLY A 304 -55.41 30.74 -17.99
C GLY A 304 -54.67 29.60 -17.29
N THR A 305 -53.96 28.79 -18.07
CA THR A 305 -53.11 27.71 -17.58
C THR A 305 -51.65 28.16 -17.57
N TYR A 306 -50.97 27.95 -16.44
CA TYR A 306 -49.58 28.33 -16.24
C TYR A 306 -48.74 27.10 -15.90
N THR A 307 -47.47 27.14 -16.30
CA THR A 307 -46.47 26.16 -15.86
C THR A 307 -45.55 26.86 -14.87
N VAL A 308 -45.57 26.41 -13.63
CA VAL A 308 -44.61 26.83 -12.59
C VAL A 308 -43.40 25.91 -12.68
N ILE A 309 -42.20 26.49 -12.69
CA ILE A 309 -40.93 25.77 -12.74
C ILE A 309 -40.13 26.15 -11.48
N TYR A 310 -39.71 25.14 -10.73
CA TYR A 310 -38.78 25.26 -9.62
C TYR A 310 -37.39 24.82 -10.05
N THR A 311 -36.45 25.75 -10.05
CA THR A 311 -35.07 25.54 -10.51
C THR A 311 -34.13 25.41 -9.33
N MET A 312 -33.34 24.33 -9.30
CA MET A 312 -32.34 24.02 -8.27
C MET A 312 -30.94 24.22 -8.86
N ALA A 313 -30.08 24.95 -8.14
CA ALA A 313 -28.72 25.23 -8.61
C ALA A 313 -27.85 23.97 -8.71
N ALA A 314 -26.82 24.03 -9.55
CA ALA A 314 -25.77 23.01 -9.65
C ALA A 314 -25.03 22.88 -8.31
N ALA A 315 -24.66 21.65 -7.92
CA ALA A 315 -23.97 21.39 -6.67
C ALA A 315 -22.97 20.22 -6.81
N GLY A 316 -21.73 20.40 -6.35
CA GLY A 316 -20.75 19.31 -6.18
C GLY A 316 -20.55 18.40 -7.40
N GLY A 317 -20.41 18.97 -8.60
CA GLY A 317 -20.26 18.22 -9.85
C GLY A 317 -21.58 17.82 -10.52
N CYS A 318 -22.73 18.01 -9.85
CA CYS A 318 -24.05 17.85 -10.45
C CYS A 318 -24.51 19.11 -11.15
N SER A 319 -25.13 18.96 -12.33
CA SER A 319 -25.79 20.03 -13.05
C SER A 319 -27.04 20.54 -12.31
N ALA A 320 -27.49 21.74 -12.67
CA ALA A 320 -28.76 22.28 -12.20
C ALA A 320 -29.92 21.36 -12.63
N SER A 321 -30.98 21.33 -11.83
CA SER A 321 -32.17 20.51 -12.05
C SER A 321 -33.42 21.37 -11.95
N ALA A 322 -34.52 20.96 -12.58
CA ALA A 322 -35.78 21.70 -12.54
C ALA A 322 -36.98 20.75 -12.41
N SER A 323 -38.00 21.21 -11.70
CA SER A 323 -39.29 20.54 -11.54
C SER A 323 -40.40 21.45 -12.04
N ALA A 324 -41.36 20.93 -12.78
CA ALA A 324 -42.44 21.72 -13.37
C ALA A 324 -43.81 21.19 -12.92
N TYR A 325 -44.75 22.10 -12.68
CA TYR A 325 -46.14 21.78 -12.35
C TYR A 325 -47.11 22.73 -13.05
N SER A 326 -48.18 22.19 -13.62
CA SER A 326 -49.21 22.98 -14.31
C SER A 326 -50.35 23.33 -13.37
N ILE A 327 -50.75 24.60 -13.37
CA ILE A 327 -51.89 25.11 -12.61
C ILE A 327 -52.85 25.86 -13.53
N THR A 328 -54.11 26.01 -13.10
CA THR A 328 -55.11 26.78 -13.82
C THR A 328 -55.71 27.86 -12.93
N ILE A 329 -55.77 29.08 -13.45
CA ILE A 329 -56.46 30.22 -12.86
C ILE A 329 -57.76 30.44 -13.63
N LEU A 330 -58.90 30.33 -12.95
CA LEU A 330 -60.24 30.51 -13.51
C LEU A 330 -60.67 31.97 -13.37
N ALA A 331 -61.27 32.51 -14.44
CA ALA A 331 -61.90 33.83 -14.40
C ALA A 331 -63.02 33.88 -13.36
N ALA A 332 -63.24 35.05 -12.76
CA ALA A 332 -64.38 35.26 -11.89
C ALA A 332 -65.69 35.08 -12.71
N PRO A 333 -66.71 34.41 -12.15
CA PRO A 333 -68.00 34.32 -12.83
C PRO A 333 -68.57 35.73 -13.00
N SER A 334 -68.88 36.12 -14.23
CA SER A 334 -69.64 37.33 -14.50
C SER A 334 -71.12 36.98 -14.65
N ALA A 335 -71.97 37.72 -13.94
CA ALA A 335 -73.40 37.71 -14.14
C ALA A 335 -73.83 39.11 -14.59
N SER A 336 -74.61 39.18 -15.65
CA SER A 336 -75.24 40.42 -16.08
C SER A 336 -76.75 40.26 -16.07
N ILE A 337 -77.42 41.25 -15.50
CA ILE A 337 -78.87 41.36 -15.51
C ILE A 337 -79.19 42.45 -16.51
N SER A 338 -79.91 42.11 -17.56
CA SER A 338 -80.44 43.09 -18.51
C SER A 338 -81.95 42.99 -18.57
N TYR A 339 -82.58 44.15 -18.68
CA TYR A 339 -84.00 44.24 -18.84
C TYR A 339 -84.32 44.68 -20.26
N LEU A 340 -85.15 43.90 -20.94
CA LEU A 340 -85.57 44.24 -22.29
C LEU A 340 -86.53 45.45 -22.22
N GLY A 341 -86.12 46.58 -22.79
CA GLY A 341 -86.97 47.77 -22.93
C GLY A 341 -86.96 48.76 -21.76
N SER A 342 -85.98 48.72 -20.85
CA SER A 342 -85.81 49.80 -19.86
C SER A 342 -85.31 51.09 -20.52
N PRO A 343 -85.76 52.29 -20.10
CA PRO A 343 -86.69 52.57 -19.00
C PRO A 343 -88.19 52.42 -19.36
N TRP A 344 -89.06 52.17 -18.36
CA TRP A 344 -90.51 51.98 -18.55
C TRP A 344 -91.38 53.10 -17.95
N CYS A 345 -92.62 53.21 -18.44
CA CYS A 345 -93.64 54.12 -17.91
C CYS A 345 -94.31 53.60 -16.63
N LYS A 346 -94.65 54.52 -15.70
CA LYS A 346 -95.29 54.22 -14.39
C LYS A 346 -96.63 53.47 -14.48
N SER A 347 -97.28 53.47 -15.65
CA SER A 347 -98.59 52.86 -15.88
C SER A 347 -98.58 51.36 -16.19
N LEU A 348 -97.41 50.72 -16.28
CA LEU A 348 -97.29 49.28 -16.54
C LEU A 348 -97.61 48.44 -15.29
N THR A 349 -98.56 47.50 -15.41
CA THR A 349 -99.02 46.59 -14.33
C THR A 349 -98.59 45.13 -14.53
N THR A 350 -97.86 44.81 -15.60
CA THR A 350 -97.38 43.46 -15.94
C THR A 350 -95.90 43.28 -15.64
N ALA A 351 -95.54 42.08 -15.15
CA ALA A 351 -94.15 41.70 -14.87
C ALA A 351 -93.29 41.75 -16.15
N GLN A 352 -92.08 42.31 -16.04
CA GLN A 352 -91.14 42.42 -17.16
C GLN A 352 -90.18 41.24 -17.17
N SER A 353 -89.85 40.76 -18.37
CA SER A 353 -88.89 39.68 -18.56
C SER A 353 -87.48 40.15 -18.27
N VAL A 354 -86.77 39.39 -17.45
CA VAL A 354 -85.35 39.60 -17.16
C VAL A 354 -84.53 38.62 -17.98
N ILE A 355 -83.48 39.11 -18.63
CA ILE A 355 -82.46 38.24 -19.21
C ILE A 355 -81.30 38.21 -18.23
N GLN A 356 -81.03 37.03 -17.68
CA GLN A 356 -79.81 36.75 -16.93
C GLN A 356 -78.84 36.02 -17.85
N THR A 357 -77.62 36.54 -17.99
CA THR A 357 -76.51 35.82 -18.62
C THR A 357 -75.39 35.69 -17.60
N GLY A 358 -74.87 34.47 -17.41
CA GLY A 358 -73.82 34.17 -16.44
C GLY A 358 -73.79 32.69 -16.02
N ALA A 359 -72.81 32.32 -15.19
CA ALA A 359 -72.70 30.97 -14.64
C ALA A 359 -73.91 30.66 -13.74
N THR A 360 -74.61 29.55 -14.01
CA THR A 360 -75.78 29.10 -13.24
C THR A 360 -75.34 28.73 -11.82
N GLY A 361 -75.82 29.46 -10.80
CA GLY A 361 -75.59 29.13 -9.38
C GLY A 361 -75.36 30.30 -8.42
N GLY A 362 -75.28 31.54 -8.89
CA GLY A 362 -75.27 32.72 -8.01
C GLY A 362 -76.67 33.01 -7.49
N THR A 363 -76.89 32.88 -6.18
CA THR A 363 -78.11 33.32 -5.48
C THR A 363 -78.16 34.84 -5.38
#